data_AF-A0AAD7S3Q2-F1
#
_entry.id   AF-A0AAD7S3Q2-F1
#
_cell.length_a   1.000
_cell.length_b   1.000
_cell.length_c   1.000
_cell.angle_alpha   90.00
_cell.angle_beta   90.00
_cell.angle_gamma   90.00
#
_symmetry.space_group_name_H-M   'P 1'
#
loop_
_entity.id
_entity.type
_entity.pdbx_description
1 polymer ?
#
loop_
_entity_poly.entity_id
_entity_poly.type
_entity_poly.pdbx_seq_one_letter_code
_entity_poly.pdbx_strand_id
1 'polypeptide(L)'
;MNAYAMALKAVGEIIQDYDSDKMFPAGLRSQATPDGRVSHESPWWNGNMENPYCNGIEGILEAYHKSLKKVQLYGPTNFAPVVNHVARYAAAVQDGSQYFILLIITDGVISDMAQTKEAIVNGAKLPMSIIIVGVGQAEFDAMVELDGDDIRISSRGKLAERDIVQFVPFRDYMDRTGNHVLSMARLAKDVLAEIPDQFISYMKSRGIKPNPSPPPYTPPGHTLHTQI
;
A
#
# COMPACT_ATOMS: atom_id res chain seq x y z
N MET A 1 -15.13 -14.63 -1.72
CA MET A 1 -14.31 -13.42 -1.51
C MET A 1 -13.88 -12.93 -2.89
N ASN A 2 -14.00 -11.65 -3.21
CA ASN A 2 -13.56 -11.15 -4.52
C ASN A 2 -12.02 -11.06 -4.55
N ALA A 3 -11.42 -10.97 -5.75
CA ALA A 3 -9.95 -10.94 -5.90
C ALA A 3 -9.31 -9.78 -5.12
N TYR A 4 -9.97 -8.63 -5.08
CA TYR A 4 -9.57 -7.47 -4.30
C TYR A 4 -9.51 -7.72 -2.79
N ALA A 5 -10.55 -8.32 -2.20
CA ALA A 5 -10.58 -8.64 -0.78
C ALA A 5 -9.57 -9.74 -0.43
N MET A 6 -9.35 -10.71 -1.33
CA MET A 6 -8.30 -11.72 -1.12
C MET A 6 -6.90 -11.10 -1.14
N ALA A 7 -6.60 -10.23 -2.12
CA ALA A 7 -5.33 -9.52 -2.19
C ALA A 7 -5.13 -8.60 -0.98
N LEU A 8 -6.16 -7.84 -0.59
CA LEU A 8 -6.12 -6.97 0.58
C LEU A 8 -5.88 -7.75 1.87
N LYS A 9 -6.60 -8.87 2.05
CA LYS A 9 -6.41 -9.73 3.22
C LYS A 9 -5.00 -10.32 3.24
N ALA A 10 -4.55 -10.88 2.12
CA ALA A 10 -3.26 -11.54 2.04
C ALA A 10 -2.10 -10.60 2.33
N VAL A 11 -2.07 -9.44 1.66
CA VAL A 11 -1.01 -8.45 1.87
C VAL A 11 -1.13 -7.76 3.22
N GLY A 12 -2.36 -7.39 3.59
CA GLY A 12 -2.64 -6.71 4.84
C GLY A 12 -2.28 -7.57 6.06
N GLU A 13 -2.55 -8.88 6.02
CA GLU A 13 -2.28 -9.78 7.14
C GLU A 13 -0.80 -9.82 7.52
N ILE A 14 0.09 -9.53 6.58
CA ILE A 14 1.53 -9.53 6.80
C ILE A 14 2.02 -8.13 7.15
N ILE A 15 1.59 -7.10 6.41
CA ILE A 15 2.03 -5.72 6.65
C ILE A 15 1.56 -5.21 8.02
N GLN A 16 0.41 -5.69 8.52
CA GLN A 16 -0.11 -5.25 9.82
C GLN A 16 0.79 -5.55 11.02
N ASP A 17 1.74 -6.49 10.89
CA ASP A 17 2.68 -6.81 11.96
C ASP A 17 3.90 -5.87 11.97
N TYR A 18 4.08 -5.08 10.91
CA TYR A 18 5.10 -4.03 10.82
C TYR A 18 4.59 -2.65 11.24
N ASP A 19 3.28 -2.53 11.49
CA ASP A 19 2.65 -1.33 12.01
C ASP A 19 2.38 -1.49 13.52
N SER A 20 2.92 -0.57 14.33
CA SER A 20 2.78 -0.63 15.79
C SER A 20 1.39 -0.29 16.31
N ASP A 21 0.62 0.54 15.60
CA ASP A 21 -0.72 0.96 16.03
C ASP A 21 -1.85 0.21 15.29
N LYS A 22 -1.50 -0.48 14.19
CA LYS A 22 -2.42 -1.24 13.32
C LYS A 22 -3.55 -0.38 12.77
N MET A 23 -3.34 0.94 12.65
CA MET A 23 -4.30 1.91 12.17
C MET A 23 -3.97 2.29 10.73
N PHE A 24 -4.73 1.72 9.79
CA PHE A 24 -4.46 1.94 8.36
C PHE A 24 -5.37 3.01 7.78
N PRO A 25 -4.83 4.06 7.16
CA PRO A 25 -5.61 4.98 6.35
C PRO A 25 -6.00 4.26 5.03
N ALA A 26 -7.30 4.06 4.79
CA ALA A 26 -7.80 3.34 3.60
C ALA A 26 -8.78 4.17 2.78
N GLY A 27 -8.68 4.15 1.45
CA GLY A 27 -9.55 4.94 0.55
C GLY A 27 -9.76 4.30 -0.84
N LEU A 28 -10.82 4.76 -1.54
CA LEU A 28 -11.12 4.39 -2.94
C LEU A 28 -10.66 5.48 -3.90
N ARG A 29 -10.16 5.04 -5.05
CA ARG A 29 -9.57 5.88 -6.10
C ARG A 29 -10.56 6.81 -6.82
N SER A 30 -11.85 6.47 -6.87
CA SER A 30 -12.83 7.28 -7.61
C SER A 30 -14.24 7.04 -7.08
N GLN A 31 -14.84 8.09 -6.56
CA GLN A 31 -16.27 8.13 -6.27
C GLN A 31 -16.86 9.32 -7.01
N ALA A 32 -17.89 9.07 -7.83
CA ALA A 32 -18.79 10.12 -8.27
C ALA A 32 -19.56 10.62 -7.04
N THR A 33 -19.38 11.89 -6.66
CA THR A 33 -20.28 12.50 -5.69
C THR A 33 -21.69 12.57 -6.31
N PRO A 34 -22.76 12.63 -5.50
CA PRO A 34 -24.13 12.80 -6.01
C PRO A 34 -24.32 14.00 -6.95
N ASP A 35 -23.38 14.96 -6.92
CA ASP A 35 -23.33 16.15 -7.77
C ASP A 35 -22.63 15.94 -9.12
N GLY A 36 -22.20 14.72 -9.45
CA GLY A 36 -21.55 14.40 -10.74
C GLY A 36 -20.08 14.83 -10.86
N ARG A 37 -19.44 15.24 -9.76
CA ARG A 37 -18.00 15.54 -9.72
C ARG A 37 -17.23 14.25 -9.41
N VAL A 38 -16.25 13.91 -10.26
CA VAL A 38 -15.33 12.80 -10.01
C VAL A 38 -14.30 13.27 -8.99
N SER A 39 -14.36 12.73 -7.78
CA SER A 39 -13.28 12.92 -6.80
C SER A 39 -12.25 11.81 -6.96
N HIS A 40 -11.02 12.19 -7.28
CA HIS A 40 -9.86 11.30 -7.31
C HIS A 40 -9.18 11.14 -5.93
N GLU A 41 -9.68 11.87 -4.93
CA GLU A 41 -9.27 11.81 -3.52
C GLU A 41 -10.55 11.92 -2.67
N SER A 42 -11.41 10.90 -2.71
CA SER A 42 -12.57 10.86 -1.81
C SER A 42 -12.12 10.41 -0.43
N PRO A 43 -12.47 11.15 0.64
CA PRO A 43 -12.05 10.82 1.99
C PRO A 43 -12.65 9.48 2.38
N TRP A 44 -11.75 8.51 2.42
CA TRP A 44 -11.59 7.53 3.48
C TRP A 44 -12.78 6.61 3.77
N TRP A 45 -12.49 5.32 3.64
CA TRP A 45 -13.43 4.22 3.55
C TRP A 45 -14.41 4.11 4.73
N ASN A 46 -14.09 4.70 5.87
CA ASN A 46 -14.92 4.66 7.08
C ASN A 46 -16.10 5.66 7.09
N GLY A 47 -16.21 6.54 6.08
CA GLY A 47 -17.27 7.54 6.03
C GLY A 47 -17.13 8.66 7.07
N ASN A 48 -15.93 8.80 7.67
CA ASN A 48 -15.60 9.86 8.60
C ASN A 48 -14.52 10.77 7.99
N MET A 49 -14.90 12.00 7.64
CA MET A 49 -13.97 13.00 7.08
C MET A 49 -12.89 13.45 8.09
N GLU A 50 -13.13 13.26 9.39
CA GLU A 50 -12.23 13.72 10.46
C GLU A 50 -11.22 12.67 10.91
N ASN A 51 -11.51 11.38 10.73
CA ASN A 51 -10.60 10.30 11.10
C ASN A 51 -10.65 9.23 10.00
N PRO A 52 -9.62 9.09 9.17
CA PRO A 52 -9.57 8.15 8.04
C PRO A 52 -9.14 6.72 8.40
N TYR A 53 -8.75 6.48 9.65
CA TYR A 53 -8.08 5.27 10.05
C TYR A 53 -9.07 4.12 10.28
N CYS A 54 -8.71 2.93 9.82
CA CYS A 54 -9.42 1.69 10.05
C CYS A 54 -8.62 0.80 11.03
N ASN A 55 -9.32 0.16 11.97
CA ASN A 55 -8.69 -0.75 12.93
C ASN A 55 -8.36 -2.10 12.27
N GLY A 56 -7.10 -2.28 11.92
CA GLY A 56 -6.60 -3.47 11.25
C GLY A 56 -7.23 -3.74 9.88
N ILE A 57 -6.89 -4.90 9.32
CA ILE A 57 -7.32 -5.31 7.97
C ILE A 57 -8.81 -5.64 7.93
N GLU A 58 -9.36 -6.19 9.01
CA GLU A 58 -10.80 -6.46 9.11
C GLU A 58 -11.61 -5.16 9.03
N GLY A 59 -11.13 -4.07 9.63
CA GLY A 59 -11.75 -2.75 9.49
C GLY A 59 -11.71 -2.24 8.04
N ILE A 60 -10.58 -2.44 7.34
CA ILE A 60 -10.47 -2.08 5.92
C ILE A 60 -11.42 -2.93 5.06
N LEU A 61 -11.55 -4.23 5.33
CA LEU A 61 -12.44 -5.15 4.60
C LEU A 61 -13.92 -4.82 4.84
N GLU A 62 -14.30 -4.47 6.06
CA GLU A 62 -15.67 -4.07 6.38
C GLU A 62 -16.01 -2.76 5.67
N ALA A 63 -15.11 -1.79 5.76
CA ALA A 63 -15.20 -0.57 5.00
C ALA A 63 -15.35 -0.95 3.51
N TYR A 64 -14.46 -1.81 2.98
CA TYR A 64 -14.42 -2.30 1.59
C TYR A 64 -15.81 -2.63 1.05
N HIS A 65 -16.49 -3.53 1.75
CA HIS A 65 -17.84 -3.96 1.41
C HIS A 65 -18.90 -2.86 1.53
N LYS A 66 -18.76 -1.90 2.46
CA LYS A 66 -19.69 -0.77 2.61
C LYS A 66 -19.61 0.20 1.44
N SER A 67 -18.41 0.57 0.97
CA SER A 67 -18.29 1.54 -0.13
C SER A 67 -18.59 0.93 -1.49
N LEU A 68 -18.32 -0.36 -1.72
CA LEU A 68 -18.73 -1.03 -2.96
C LEU A 68 -20.24 -0.92 -3.23
N LYS A 69 -21.07 -0.83 -2.19
CA LYS A 69 -22.53 -0.66 -2.32
C LYS A 69 -22.97 0.78 -2.60
N LYS A 70 -22.09 1.76 -2.35
CA LYS A 70 -22.41 3.20 -2.41
C LYS A 70 -21.72 3.93 -3.58
N VAL A 71 -20.69 3.32 -4.17
CA VAL A 71 -19.82 3.97 -5.14
C VAL A 71 -20.07 3.39 -6.52
N GLN A 72 -20.24 4.28 -7.50
CA GLN A 72 -20.15 3.91 -8.90
C GLN A 72 -18.69 4.01 -9.34
N LEU A 73 -18.11 2.87 -9.71
CA LEU A 73 -16.73 2.81 -10.18
C LEU A 73 -16.61 3.59 -11.50
N TYR A 74 -15.63 4.49 -11.57
CA TYR A 74 -15.38 5.31 -12.76
C TYR A 74 -13.88 5.25 -13.09
N GLY A 75 -13.57 5.17 -14.39
CA GLY A 75 -12.21 5.32 -14.92
C GLY A 75 -12.01 6.73 -15.48
N PRO A 76 -10.77 7.22 -15.66
CA PRO A 76 -9.57 6.43 -15.89
C PRO A 76 -8.81 6.04 -14.61
N THR A 77 -7.93 5.05 -14.76
CA THR A 77 -7.11 4.51 -13.68
C THR A 77 -5.85 5.36 -13.50
N ASN A 78 -5.92 6.38 -12.63
CA ASN A 78 -4.82 7.34 -12.40
C ASN A 78 -4.09 7.12 -11.06
N PHE A 79 -2.79 6.83 -11.07
CA PHE A 79 -1.97 6.57 -9.88
C PHE A 79 -1.34 7.83 -9.31
N ALA A 80 -1.06 8.84 -10.14
CA ALA A 80 -0.32 10.02 -9.73
C ALA A 80 -0.95 10.78 -8.54
N PRO A 81 -2.29 10.94 -8.43
CA PRO A 81 -2.90 11.63 -7.29
C PRO A 81 -2.60 10.94 -5.95
N VAL A 82 -2.82 9.62 -5.87
CA VAL A 82 -2.63 8.87 -4.61
C VAL A 82 -1.15 8.80 -4.22
N VAL A 83 -0.24 8.65 -5.19
CA VAL A 83 1.20 8.68 -4.93
C VAL A 83 1.64 10.05 -4.40
N ASN A 84 1.19 11.14 -5.03
CA ASN A 84 1.48 12.50 -4.57
C ASN A 84 0.85 12.82 -3.20
N HIS A 85 -0.28 12.21 -2.88
CA HIS A 85 -0.92 12.35 -1.58
C HIS A 85 -0.04 11.72 -0.49
N VAL A 86 0.36 10.45 -0.63
CA VAL A 86 1.25 9.79 0.33
C VAL A 86 2.62 10.48 0.40
N ALA A 87 3.16 10.93 -0.75
CA ALA A 87 4.39 11.70 -0.78
C ALA A 87 4.30 12.98 0.07
N ARG A 88 3.15 13.66 0.13
CA ARG A 88 2.98 14.83 1.00
C ARG A 88 3.09 14.48 2.49
N TYR A 89 2.53 13.34 2.91
CA TYR A 89 2.69 12.85 4.29
C TYR A 89 4.12 12.42 4.60
N ALA A 90 4.72 11.63 3.71
CA ALA A 90 6.10 11.18 3.86
C ALA A 90 7.09 12.37 3.87
N ALA A 91 6.80 13.44 3.14
CA ALA A 91 7.60 14.66 3.17
C ALA A 91 7.56 15.40 4.51
N ALA A 92 6.48 15.26 5.28
CA ALA A 92 6.33 15.88 6.60
C ALA A 92 7.12 15.16 7.69
N VAL A 93 7.44 13.87 7.51
CA VAL A 93 8.09 13.03 8.51
C VAL A 93 9.35 12.39 7.92
N GLN A 94 10.48 13.11 7.97
CA GLN A 94 11.79 12.66 7.44
C GLN A 94 12.83 12.40 8.53
N ASP A 95 12.41 12.43 9.80
CA ASP A 95 13.27 12.19 10.96
C ASP A 95 13.61 10.70 11.17
N GLY A 96 13.01 9.82 10.38
CA GLY A 96 13.19 8.37 10.47
C GLY A 96 12.29 7.68 11.48
N SER A 97 11.36 8.43 12.10
CA SER A 97 10.38 7.87 13.03
C SER A 97 9.31 7.04 12.33
N GLN A 98 9.01 7.35 11.06
CA GLN A 98 7.97 6.69 10.26
C GLN A 98 8.48 6.39 8.86
N TYR A 99 7.96 5.30 8.29
CA TYR A 99 8.17 4.91 6.90
C TYR A 99 6.82 4.46 6.32
N PHE A 100 6.47 4.99 5.15
CA PHE A 100 5.14 4.82 4.57
C PHE A 100 5.16 3.74 3.48
N ILE A 101 4.22 2.80 3.52
CA ILE A 101 4.03 1.82 2.45
C ILE A 101 2.65 2.05 1.83
N LEU A 102 2.62 2.44 0.56
CA LEU A 102 1.39 2.62 -0.22
C LEU A 102 1.05 1.34 -0.97
N LEU A 103 -0.01 0.63 -0.55
CA LEU A 103 -0.56 -0.51 -1.27
C LEU A 103 -1.62 -0.05 -2.30
N ILE A 104 -1.42 -0.38 -3.56
CA ILE A 104 -2.35 -0.14 -4.66
C ILE A 104 -2.80 -1.48 -5.24
N ILE A 105 -4.10 -1.75 -5.23
CA ILE A 105 -4.69 -2.92 -5.89
C ILE A 105 -5.44 -2.45 -7.13
N THR A 106 -5.12 -2.99 -8.30
CA THR A 106 -5.72 -2.62 -9.59
C THR A 106 -6.04 -3.84 -10.43
N ASP A 107 -7.11 -3.81 -11.22
CA ASP A 107 -7.45 -4.83 -12.21
C ASP A 107 -7.23 -4.43 -13.67
N GLY A 108 -6.73 -3.21 -13.89
CA GLY A 108 -6.61 -2.62 -15.21
C GLY A 108 -5.36 -1.77 -15.38
N VAL A 109 -5.14 -1.40 -16.64
CA VAL A 109 -3.98 -0.63 -17.11
C VAL A 109 -4.01 0.79 -16.57
N ILE A 110 -2.85 1.32 -16.21
CA ILE A 110 -2.66 2.71 -15.80
C ILE A 110 -2.83 3.66 -16.99
N SER A 111 -3.58 4.75 -16.80
CA SER A 111 -3.84 5.75 -17.85
C SER A 111 -2.90 6.96 -17.79
N ASP A 112 -2.32 7.25 -16.61
CA ASP A 112 -1.47 8.42 -16.35
C ASP A 112 0.01 8.06 -16.13
N MET A 113 0.57 7.24 -17.03
CA MET A 113 1.93 6.72 -16.90
C MET A 113 2.98 7.82 -16.68
N ALA A 114 2.96 8.88 -17.50
CA ALA A 114 3.94 9.95 -17.42
C ALA A 114 3.90 10.71 -16.08
N GLN A 115 2.69 11.01 -15.60
CA GLN A 115 2.45 11.69 -14.33
C GLN A 115 2.81 10.79 -13.15
N THR A 116 2.57 9.50 -13.27
CA THR A 116 2.89 8.51 -12.23
C THR A 116 4.39 8.32 -12.12
N LYS A 117 5.13 8.22 -13.24
CA LYS A 117 6.60 8.24 -13.22
C LYS A 117 7.15 9.51 -12.57
N GLU A 118 6.57 10.67 -12.87
CA GLU A 118 6.95 11.93 -12.22
C GLU A 118 6.70 11.90 -10.70
N ALA A 119 5.54 11.38 -10.27
CA ALA A 119 5.21 11.22 -8.85
C ALA A 119 6.15 10.24 -8.14
N ILE A 120 6.50 9.11 -8.77
CA ILE A 120 7.45 8.12 -8.24
C ILE A 120 8.85 8.72 -8.11
N VAL A 121 9.35 9.40 -9.16
CA VAL A 121 10.67 10.07 -9.12
C VAL A 121 10.72 11.10 -7.99
N ASN A 122 9.64 11.84 -7.77
CA ASN A 122 9.52 12.78 -6.66
C ASN A 122 9.39 12.09 -5.29
N GLY A 123 8.73 10.94 -5.22
CA GLY A 123 8.57 10.12 -4.02
C GLY A 123 9.85 9.38 -3.62
N ALA A 124 10.74 9.06 -4.57
CA ALA A 124 11.95 8.28 -4.33
C ALA A 124 12.92 8.90 -3.30
N LYS A 125 12.86 10.21 -3.08
CA LYS A 125 13.67 10.93 -2.07
C LYS A 125 13.08 10.91 -0.65
N LEU A 126 11.86 10.41 -0.49
CA LEU A 126 11.04 10.43 0.73
C LEU A 126 10.98 9.05 1.39
N PRO A 127 10.64 8.93 2.70
CA PRO A 127 10.51 7.65 3.40
C PRO A 127 9.22 6.93 3.00
N MET A 128 9.13 6.53 1.74
CA MET A 128 7.99 5.77 1.22
C MET A 128 8.40 4.69 0.22
N SER A 129 7.60 3.62 0.20
CA SER A 129 7.57 2.57 -0.82
C SER A 129 6.15 2.39 -1.34
N ILE A 130 6.01 1.79 -2.53
CA ILE A 130 4.75 1.57 -3.23
C ILE A 130 4.69 0.11 -3.62
N ILE A 131 3.63 -0.58 -3.22
CA ILE A 131 3.35 -1.96 -3.63
C ILE A 131 2.15 -1.91 -4.56
N ILE A 132 2.28 -2.43 -5.76
CA ILE A 132 1.22 -2.52 -6.77
C ILE A 132 0.84 -3.99 -6.93
N VAL A 133 -0.40 -4.35 -6.59
CA VAL A 133 -0.94 -5.69 -6.76
C VAL A 133 -1.93 -5.70 -7.92
N GLY A 134 -1.56 -6.41 -8.99
CA GLY A 134 -2.42 -6.60 -10.16
C GLY A 134 -3.37 -7.78 -9.99
N VAL A 135 -4.69 -7.54 -9.97
CA VAL A 135 -5.72 -8.59 -9.89
C VAL A 135 -6.41 -8.78 -11.24
N GLY A 136 -6.96 -9.97 -11.53
CA GLY A 136 -7.67 -10.21 -12.78
C GLY A 136 -6.76 -10.57 -13.96
N GLN A 137 -7.24 -10.34 -15.19
CA GLN A 137 -6.63 -10.87 -16.43
C GLN A 137 -6.09 -9.79 -17.39
N ALA A 138 -6.04 -8.51 -16.98
CA ALA A 138 -5.55 -7.41 -17.82
C ALA A 138 -4.06 -7.51 -18.14
N GLU A 139 -3.57 -6.78 -19.14
CA GLU A 139 -2.13 -6.70 -19.40
C GLU A 139 -1.45 -5.77 -18.39
N PHE A 140 -0.32 -6.21 -17.83
CA PHE A 140 0.39 -5.49 -16.76
C PHE A 140 1.78 -4.99 -17.17
N ASP A 141 2.10 -4.94 -18.47
CA ASP A 141 3.40 -4.49 -18.98
C ASP A 141 3.78 -3.10 -18.45
N ALA A 142 2.78 -2.22 -18.36
CA ALA A 142 2.93 -0.89 -17.78
C ALA A 142 3.35 -0.92 -16.30
N MET A 143 2.88 -1.90 -15.52
CA MET A 143 3.24 -2.03 -14.11
C MET A 143 4.63 -2.66 -13.93
N VAL A 144 5.00 -3.60 -14.81
CA VAL A 144 6.36 -4.15 -14.87
C VAL A 144 7.36 -3.04 -15.22
N GLU A 145 7.00 -2.12 -16.12
CA GLU A 145 7.82 -0.95 -16.41
C GLU A 145 7.97 -0.01 -15.20
N LEU A 146 6.96 0.05 -14.32
CA LEU A 146 7.00 0.87 -13.10
C LEU A 146 7.83 0.26 -11.98
N ASP A 147 8.04 -1.06 -11.99
CA ASP A 147 8.78 -1.82 -10.97
C ASP A 147 10.24 -1.39 -10.83
N GLY A 148 10.82 -0.80 -11.88
CA GLY A 148 12.15 -0.18 -11.81
C GLY A 148 13.34 -1.15 -11.78
N ASP A 149 13.09 -2.45 -11.62
CA ASP A 149 14.08 -3.55 -11.60
C ASP A 149 14.99 -3.59 -12.83
N ASP A 150 14.41 -3.55 -14.03
CA ASP A 150 15.17 -3.59 -15.29
C ASP A 150 15.74 -2.21 -15.65
N ILE A 151 14.92 -1.17 -15.49
CA ILE A 151 15.23 0.20 -15.90
C ILE A 151 14.77 1.17 -14.83
N ARG A 152 15.73 1.87 -14.22
CA ARG A 152 15.45 2.94 -13.26
C ARG A 152 14.47 3.96 -13.83
N ILE A 153 13.37 4.19 -13.11
CA ILE A 153 12.35 5.15 -13.50
C ILE A 153 12.97 6.53 -13.66
N SER A 154 12.67 7.17 -14.79
CA SER A 154 13.04 8.55 -15.05
C SER A 154 11.85 9.35 -15.55
N SER A 155 11.85 10.64 -15.21
CA SER A 155 10.87 11.59 -15.72
C SER A 155 11.56 12.94 -15.95
N ARG A 156 11.31 13.53 -17.13
CA ARG A 156 11.86 14.84 -17.56
C ARG A 156 13.39 14.95 -17.38
N GLY A 157 14.12 13.88 -17.66
CA GLY A 157 15.58 13.83 -17.53
C GLY A 157 16.10 13.67 -16.10
N LYS A 158 15.25 13.45 -15.10
CA LYS A 158 15.63 13.11 -13.72
C LYS A 158 15.40 11.63 -13.47
N LEU A 159 16.43 10.94 -13.00
CA LEU A 159 16.36 9.56 -12.53
C LEU A 159 15.86 9.51 -11.09
N ALA A 160 15.07 8.49 -10.76
CA ALA A 160 14.69 8.20 -9.38
C ALA A 160 15.94 7.83 -8.56
N GLU A 161 16.11 8.49 -7.41
CA GLU A 161 17.27 8.27 -6.52
C GLU A 161 17.33 6.83 -6.00
N ARG A 162 16.17 6.21 -5.77
CA ARG A 162 15.99 4.87 -5.26
C ARG A 162 14.90 4.16 -6.04
N ASP A 163 14.95 2.83 -6.03
CA ASP A 163 13.76 2.07 -6.35
C ASP A 163 12.80 2.10 -5.17
N ILE A 164 11.52 2.29 -5.46
CA ILE A 164 10.47 2.38 -4.45
C ILE A 164 9.18 1.68 -4.87
N VAL A 165 9.13 1.04 -6.03
CA VAL A 165 7.94 0.35 -6.53
C VAL A 165 8.20 -1.14 -6.47
N GLN A 166 7.21 -1.91 -6.03
CA GLN A 166 7.17 -3.37 -6.18
C GLN A 166 5.87 -3.74 -6.88
N PHE A 167 5.93 -4.38 -8.03
CA PHE A 167 4.78 -4.94 -8.72
C PHE A 167 4.64 -6.44 -8.50
N VAL A 168 3.42 -6.88 -8.15
CA VAL A 168 3.11 -8.31 -8.01
C VAL A 168 1.79 -8.66 -8.71
N PRO A 169 1.81 -9.52 -9.74
CA PRO A 169 0.59 -10.06 -10.34
C PRO A 169 -0.05 -11.11 -9.42
N PHE A 170 -1.18 -10.78 -8.79
CA PHE A 170 -1.88 -11.66 -7.86
C PHE A 170 -2.35 -12.98 -8.51
N ARG A 171 -2.59 -12.97 -9.82
CA ARG A 171 -3.06 -14.16 -10.56
C ARG A 171 -2.09 -15.34 -10.47
N ASP A 172 -0.79 -15.08 -10.32
CA ASP A 172 0.26 -16.11 -10.32
C ASP A 172 0.27 -16.92 -9.01
N TYR A 173 -0.40 -16.39 -7.99
CA TYR A 173 -0.55 -16.99 -6.65
C TYR A 173 -1.96 -17.54 -6.41
N MET A 174 -2.83 -17.48 -7.42
CA MET A 174 -4.15 -18.09 -7.40
C MET A 174 -4.06 -19.49 -8.02
N ASP A 175 -3.56 -20.46 -7.25
CA ASP A 175 -3.46 -21.85 -7.71
C ASP A 175 -4.86 -22.48 -7.87
N ARG A 176 -5.09 -23.17 -8.99
CA ARG A 176 -6.33 -23.91 -9.29
C ARG A 176 -6.48 -25.19 -8.47
N THR A 177 -5.41 -25.61 -7.76
CA THR A 177 -5.34 -26.89 -7.06
C THR A 177 -5.69 -26.84 -5.56
N GLY A 178 -6.01 -25.66 -5.01
CA GLY A 178 -6.61 -25.51 -3.67
C GLY A 178 -5.63 -25.39 -2.49
N ASN A 179 -4.32 -25.34 -2.72
CA ASN A 179 -3.32 -25.07 -1.67
C ASN A 179 -3.14 -23.57 -1.41
N HIS A 180 -4.19 -22.94 -0.88
CA HIS A 180 -4.24 -21.50 -0.62
C HIS A 180 -3.14 -21.01 0.34
N VAL A 181 -2.75 -21.80 1.34
CA VAL A 181 -1.77 -21.36 2.36
C VAL A 181 -0.38 -21.15 1.78
N LEU A 182 0.09 -22.08 0.95
CA LEU A 182 1.40 -21.97 0.29
C LEU A 182 1.43 -20.83 -0.73
N SER A 183 0.31 -20.57 -1.39
CA SER A 183 0.22 -19.51 -2.37
C SER A 183 0.19 -18.11 -1.72
N MET A 184 -0.44 -17.97 -0.55
CA MET A 184 -0.36 -16.74 0.25
C MET A 184 1.03 -16.49 0.82
N ALA A 185 1.75 -17.53 1.27
CA ALA A 185 3.13 -17.36 1.76
C ALA A 185 4.11 -16.95 0.66
N ARG A 186 3.91 -17.42 -0.58
CA ARG A 186 4.69 -16.98 -1.74
C ARG A 186 4.38 -15.53 -2.11
N LEU A 187 3.10 -15.17 -2.17
CA LEU A 187 2.70 -13.79 -2.37
C LEU A 187 3.31 -12.86 -1.31
N ALA A 188 3.28 -13.26 -0.04
CA ALA A 188 3.88 -12.52 1.06
C ALA A 188 5.36 -12.24 0.84
N LYS A 189 6.09 -13.29 0.45
CA LYS A 189 7.52 -13.22 0.19
C LYS A 189 7.81 -12.24 -0.94
N ASP A 190 7.08 -12.32 -2.05
CA ASP A 190 7.38 -11.52 -3.23
C ASP A 190 6.91 -10.06 -3.07
N VAL A 191 5.81 -9.83 -2.33
CA VAL A 191 5.35 -8.47 -1.97
C VAL A 191 6.32 -7.75 -1.02
N LEU A 192 6.96 -8.49 -0.11
CA LEU A 192 7.90 -7.93 0.87
C LEU A 192 9.37 -8.08 0.48
N ALA A 193 9.68 -8.62 -0.70
CA ALA A 193 11.05 -8.93 -1.09
C ALA A 193 11.93 -7.68 -1.07
N GLU A 194 11.44 -6.57 -1.61
CA GLU A 194 12.24 -5.35 -1.77
C GLU A 194 12.07 -4.33 -0.65
N ILE A 195 10.94 -4.35 0.06
CA ILE A 195 10.61 -3.32 1.06
C ILE A 195 11.72 -3.15 2.13
N PRO A 196 12.31 -4.22 2.70
CA PRO A 196 13.42 -4.09 3.65
C PRO A 196 14.64 -3.38 3.06
N ASP A 197 15.01 -3.71 1.82
CA ASP A 197 16.17 -3.10 1.16
C ASP A 197 15.91 -1.64 0.77
N GLN A 198 14.71 -1.33 0.29
CA GLN A 198 14.26 0.03 0.01
C GLN A 198 14.28 0.90 1.29
N PHE A 199 13.79 0.36 2.41
CA PHE A 199 13.83 1.00 3.73
C PHE A 199 15.27 1.25 4.20
N ILE A 200 16.12 0.21 4.21
CA ILE A 200 17.51 0.31 4.65
C ILE A 200 18.28 1.29 3.77
N SER A 201 18.05 1.27 2.45
CA SER A 201 18.65 2.20 1.51
C SER A 201 18.30 3.65 1.82
N TYR A 202 17.05 3.94 2.20
CA TYR A 202 16.63 5.27 2.63
C TYR A 202 17.31 5.69 3.93
N MET A 203 17.25 4.85 4.96
CA MET A 203 17.79 5.18 6.27
C MET A 203 19.30 5.43 6.22
N LYS A 204 20.04 4.59 5.47
CA LYS A 204 21.48 4.76 5.26
C LYS A 204 21.83 6.03 4.50
N SER A 205 21.10 6.36 3.44
CA SER A 205 21.39 7.57 2.64
C SER A 205 21.14 8.87 3.42
N ARG A 206 20.25 8.83 4.42
CA ARG A 206 19.95 9.92 5.33
C ARG A 206 20.74 9.91 6.64
N GLY A 207 21.59 8.89 6.86
CA GLY A 207 22.38 8.76 8.09
C GLY A 207 21.54 8.51 9.35
N ILE A 208 20.30 8.03 9.18
CA ILE A 208 19.37 7.75 10.27
C ILE A 208 19.80 6.45 10.93
N LYS A 209 20.03 6.51 12.25
CA LYS A 209 20.39 5.34 13.05
C LYS A 209 19.15 4.74 13.70
N PRO A 210 19.10 3.41 13.88
CA PRO A 210 18.01 2.78 14.62
C PRO A 210 17.91 3.37 16.03
N ASN A 211 16.68 3.62 16.47
CA ASN A 211 16.42 3.93 17.86
C ASN A 211 16.82 2.74 18.75
N PRO A 212 17.15 2.97 20.04
CA PRO A 212 17.40 1.90 20.99
C PRO A 212 16.24 0.90 20.97
N SER A 213 16.55 -0.40 21.08
CA SER A 213 15.53 -1.45 21.11
C SER A 213 14.44 -1.10 22.12
N PRO A 214 13.15 -1.23 21.75
CA PRO A 214 12.08 -1.14 22.73
C PRO A 214 12.37 -2.12 23.88
N PRO A 215 12.00 -1.79 25.13
CA PRO A 215 12.11 -2.75 26.22
C PRO A 215 11.39 -4.06 25.82
N PRO A 216 11.93 -5.23 26.20
CA PRO A 216 11.33 -6.51 25.84
C PRO A 216 9.85 -6.51 26.22
N TYR A 217 9.00 -6.91 25.27
CA TYR A 217 7.56 -7.00 25.45
C TYR A 217 7.26 -7.85 26.69
N THR A 218 6.87 -7.21 27.79
CA THR A 218 6.19 -7.88 28.90
C THR A 218 4.71 -7.97 28.54
N PRO A 219 4.19 -9.16 28.23
CA PRO A 219 2.75 -9.34 28.06
C PRO A 219 2.04 -8.82 29.33
N PRO A 220 0.88 -8.17 29.21
CA PRO A 220 0.08 -7.81 30.38
C PRO A 220 -0.17 -9.08 31.21
N GLY A 221 0.35 -9.11 32.44
CA GLY A 221 0.13 -10.23 33.34
C GLY A 221 -1.36 -10.45 33.56
N HIS A 222 -1.86 -11.63 33.24
CA HIS A 222 -3.19 -12.07 33.66
C HIS A 222 -3.22 -12.05 35.19
N THR A 223 -3.80 -11.02 35.79
CA THR A 223 -4.25 -11.05 37.18
C THR A 223 -5.42 -12.03 37.28
N LEU A 224 -5.10 -13.30 37.54
CA LEU A 224 -6.08 -14.27 38.03
C LEU A 224 -6.54 -13.82 39.42
N HIS A 225 -7.61 -13.02 39.45
CA HIS A 225 -8.40 -12.82 40.66
C HIS A 225 -9.11 -14.14 40.98
N THR A 226 -8.46 -14.97 41.77
CA THR A 226 -9.11 -16.11 42.45
C THR A 226 -9.83 -15.52 43.65
N GLN A 227 -11.15 -15.35 43.56
CA GLN A 227 -11.99 -15.13 44.74
C GLN A 227 -12.09 -16.46 45.49
N ILE A 228 -11.68 -16.44 46.76
CA ILE A 228 -12.00 -17.46 47.77
C ILE A 228 -13.26 -16.98 48.50
#